data_AF-A0A2R6AKD3-F1
#
_entry.id   AF-A0A2R6AKD3-F1
#
_cell.length_a   1.000
_cell.length_b   1.000
_cell.length_c   1.000
_cell.angle_alpha   90.00
_cell.angle_beta   90.00
_cell.angle_gamma   90.00
#
_symmetry.space_group_name_H-M   'P 1'
#
loop_
_entity.id
_entity.type
_entity.pdbx_description
1 polymer ?
#
loop_
_entity_poly.entity_id
_entity_poly.type
_entity_poly.pdbx_seq_one_letter_code
_entity_poly.pdbx_strand_id
1 'polypeptide(L)'
;MSKTIKGIFLSLKFKQLSPAEFFYNNKSMAGFDNQSRAVYTVFRELIENSLDACDTHSIRPIVFVSLKLNTREELEITVADNGSGVPARYIADAFGRIFFGSKYSVMQNRGTFGLGGKMAILYGQLSTGTPVEVITTTGKDVYKVKLSIDVKLNQPIIHEKKIEKNSHLLHGTTIKLSFKGDYITARSRILKYLHMTRIALPYATIIFDDPEGLFFVAPTLSHILPKPPRETPPHPYGVDIIKLKEMIESSKKDLPLYKFFLKFSRIGKVTAFNFSKLIGLDPFKPLRKLTDEEIKRIAEGLKSYKFLPPDASALSPLGLETIKTGINAEFAPEYIALCQRPPSAYEGFSFIVETAIGYGGNIPPPANGSDDIRLLRFANKIPLIYDASNDVSMRVILEDIDWKNYGLDLKSDPLLFFVHIAATKVPFKTAGKEYVADREEIRREIRLGLRECARELKSYLSKKAQQIHHAQRKEKMSVYLTLLAKYTSALAETELIPKTKLNALINKKGIEDE
;
A
#
# COMPACT_ATOMS: atom_id res chain seq x y z
N MET A 1 -9.35 61.45 -17.53
CA MET A 1 -9.68 60.06 -17.12
C MET A 1 -8.54 59.40 -16.33
N SER A 2 -8.09 59.97 -15.20
CA SER A 2 -6.95 59.42 -14.42
C SER A 2 -7.22 59.29 -12.91
N LYS A 3 -8.40 59.73 -12.42
CA LYS A 3 -8.73 59.70 -10.99
C LYS A 3 -9.59 58.50 -10.54
N THR A 4 -9.99 57.61 -11.44
CA THR A 4 -11.00 56.57 -11.11
C THR A 4 -10.41 55.18 -10.78
N ILE A 5 -9.10 54.94 -10.98
CA ILE A 5 -8.50 53.62 -10.69
C ILE A 5 -7.84 53.57 -9.28
N LYS A 6 -7.52 54.72 -8.68
CA LYS A 6 -6.92 54.78 -7.33
C LYS A 6 -7.89 54.43 -6.18
N GLY A 7 -9.20 54.39 -6.43
CA GLY A 7 -10.23 54.06 -5.43
C GLY A 7 -10.57 52.57 -5.30
N ILE A 8 -10.10 51.72 -6.21
CA ILE A 8 -10.48 50.28 -6.24
C ILE A 8 -9.46 49.40 -5.47
N PHE A 9 -8.30 49.94 -5.11
CA PHE A 9 -7.32 49.25 -4.24
C PHE A 9 -7.56 49.49 -2.75
N LEU A 10 -8.78 49.86 -2.33
CA LEU A 10 -9.13 49.90 -0.91
C LEU A 10 -9.22 48.46 -0.36
N SER A 11 -8.21 48.14 0.44
CA SER A 11 -8.11 47.05 1.41
C SER A 11 -7.98 45.59 0.93
N LEU A 12 -7.16 45.32 -0.09
CA LEU A 12 -6.62 43.96 -0.25
C LEU A 12 -5.60 43.69 0.87
N LYS A 13 -6.03 43.01 1.94
CA LYS A 13 -5.15 42.52 3.01
C LYS A 13 -4.54 41.19 2.59
N PHE A 14 -3.29 41.22 2.12
CA PHE A 14 -2.51 40.01 1.89
C PHE A 14 -2.21 39.34 3.24
N LYS A 15 -2.50 38.04 3.35
CA LYS A 15 -2.18 37.23 4.53
C LYS A 15 -1.50 35.94 4.07
N GLN A 16 -0.46 35.55 4.79
CA GLN A 16 0.16 34.24 4.66
C GLN A 16 -0.52 33.27 5.64
N LEU A 17 -0.95 32.11 5.15
CA LEU A 17 -1.52 31.05 5.98
C LEU A 17 -0.41 30.07 6.39
N SER A 18 -0.47 29.60 7.63
CA SER A 18 0.36 28.48 8.07
C SER A 18 -0.11 27.16 7.42
N PRO A 19 0.71 26.11 7.36
CA PRO A 19 0.26 24.78 6.93
C PRO A 19 -0.94 24.27 7.73
N ALA A 20 -0.94 24.46 9.06
CA ALA A 20 -2.03 24.05 9.92
C ALA A 20 -3.31 24.84 9.62
N GLU A 21 -3.19 26.14 9.37
CA GLU A 21 -4.31 27.02 9.03
C GLU A 21 -4.89 26.70 7.64
N PHE A 22 -4.03 26.35 6.69
CA PHE A 22 -4.46 25.88 5.37
C PHE A 22 -5.36 24.63 5.50
N PHE A 23 -4.92 23.62 6.24
CA PHE A 23 -5.71 22.39 6.42
C PHE A 23 -6.94 22.57 7.32
N TYR A 24 -6.87 23.49 8.28
CA TYR A 24 -8.05 23.92 9.05
C TYR A 24 -9.16 24.42 8.12
N ASN A 25 -8.79 25.25 7.13
CA ASN A 25 -9.72 25.79 6.15
C ASN A 25 -10.11 24.78 5.04
N ASN A 26 -9.30 23.74 4.81
CA ASN A 26 -9.46 22.77 3.72
C ASN A 26 -9.52 21.32 4.23
N LYS A 27 -10.41 21.04 5.20
CA LYS A 27 -10.54 19.73 5.85
C LYS A 27 -10.77 18.57 4.87
N SER A 28 -11.54 18.82 3.82
CA SER A 28 -11.85 17.83 2.78
C SER A 28 -10.60 17.33 2.04
N MET A 29 -9.57 18.18 1.86
CA MET A 29 -8.32 17.78 1.20
C MET A 29 -7.54 16.74 2.00
N ALA A 30 -7.70 16.71 3.32
CA ALA A 30 -7.04 15.75 4.20
C ALA A 30 -7.90 14.52 4.53
N GLY A 31 -9.06 14.34 3.88
CA GLY A 31 -9.95 13.20 4.09
C GLY A 31 -10.98 13.39 5.21
N PHE A 32 -11.19 14.62 5.69
CA PHE A 32 -12.16 14.97 6.74
C PHE A 32 -13.35 15.73 6.15
N ASP A 33 -13.92 15.21 5.07
CA ASP A 33 -15.11 15.76 4.40
C ASP A 33 -16.42 15.51 5.17
N ASN A 34 -16.56 14.33 5.77
CA ASN A 34 -17.72 13.90 6.54
C ASN A 34 -17.29 13.09 7.77
N GLN A 35 -18.19 12.99 8.76
CA GLN A 35 -17.91 12.36 10.04
C GLN A 35 -17.53 10.87 9.93
N SER A 36 -18.14 10.13 9.00
CA SER A 36 -17.83 8.70 8.76
C SER A 36 -16.40 8.52 8.23
N ARG A 37 -16.03 9.31 7.21
CA ARG A 37 -14.69 9.26 6.59
C ARG A 37 -13.63 9.81 7.53
N ALA A 38 -13.97 10.78 8.38
CA ALA A 38 -13.08 11.28 9.42
C ALA A 38 -12.68 10.15 10.39
N VAL A 39 -13.65 9.36 10.89
CA VAL A 39 -13.36 8.20 11.76
C VAL A 39 -12.40 7.24 11.08
N TYR A 40 -12.72 6.85 9.85
CA TYR A 40 -11.85 5.95 9.07
C TYR A 40 -10.43 6.53 8.88
N THR A 41 -10.32 7.81 8.56
CA THR A 41 -9.04 8.48 8.29
C THR A 41 -8.19 8.54 9.56
N VAL A 42 -8.77 8.93 10.71
CA VAL A 42 -8.09 8.92 12.01
C VAL A 42 -7.59 7.51 12.33
N PHE A 43 -8.48 6.51 12.22
CA PHE A 43 -8.17 5.11 12.50
C PHE A 43 -7.01 4.60 11.65
N ARG A 44 -7.11 4.79 10.33
CA ARG A 44 -6.08 4.38 9.37
C ARG A 44 -4.74 5.05 9.65
N GLU A 45 -4.71 6.38 9.78
CA GLU A 45 -3.46 7.13 9.90
C GLU A 45 -2.69 6.80 11.18
N LEU A 46 -3.39 6.56 12.30
CA LEU A 46 -2.72 6.16 13.55
C LEU A 46 -2.15 4.74 13.44
N ILE A 47 -2.90 3.78 12.89
CA ILE A 47 -2.43 2.40 12.68
C ILE A 47 -1.27 2.35 11.68
N GLU A 48 -1.34 3.08 10.57
CA GLU A 48 -0.25 3.14 9.58
C GLU A 48 1.07 3.63 10.21
N ASN A 49 1.00 4.64 11.08
CA ASN A 49 2.19 5.16 11.76
C ASN A 49 2.76 4.16 12.78
N SER A 50 1.89 3.45 13.52
CA SER A 50 2.31 2.36 14.41
C SER A 50 2.99 1.22 13.66
N LEU A 51 2.42 0.79 12.52
CA LEU A 51 3.01 -0.25 11.67
C LEU A 51 4.35 0.19 11.06
N ASP A 52 4.46 1.44 10.59
CA ASP A 52 5.71 2.00 10.07
C ASP A 52 6.82 2.04 11.15
N ALA A 53 6.46 2.37 12.40
CA ALA A 53 7.41 2.44 13.51
C ALA A 53 8.03 1.06 13.82
N CYS A 54 7.27 -0.02 13.63
CA CYS A 54 7.72 -1.40 13.78
C CYS A 54 8.51 -1.88 12.55
N ASP A 55 7.95 -1.76 11.34
CA ASP A 55 8.52 -2.26 10.08
C ASP A 55 9.92 -1.66 9.83
N THR A 56 10.10 -0.35 10.09
CA THR A 56 11.39 0.35 9.87
C THR A 56 12.53 -0.23 10.69
N HIS A 57 12.22 -0.77 11.87
CA HIS A 57 13.21 -1.33 12.79
C HIS A 57 13.19 -2.87 12.81
N SER A 58 12.51 -3.50 11.84
CA SER A 58 12.35 -4.96 11.77
C SER A 58 11.75 -5.55 13.06
N ILE A 59 10.89 -4.79 13.74
CA ILE A 59 10.15 -5.25 14.91
C ILE A 59 8.83 -5.85 14.41
N ARG A 60 8.47 -7.04 14.87
CA ARG A 60 7.18 -7.63 14.55
C ARG A 60 6.07 -6.78 15.18
N PRO A 61 5.14 -6.19 14.39
CA PRO A 61 4.14 -5.27 14.93
C PRO A 61 3.14 -5.99 15.83
N ILE A 62 2.90 -5.42 16.99
CA ILE A 62 1.76 -5.69 17.88
C ILE A 62 1.06 -4.36 18.07
N VAL A 63 -0.14 -4.23 17.53
CA VAL A 63 -0.93 -3.00 17.56
C VAL A 63 -2.26 -3.27 18.26
N PHE A 64 -2.49 -2.56 19.36
CA PHE A 64 -3.77 -2.53 20.04
C PHE A 64 -4.49 -1.22 19.70
N VAL A 65 -5.76 -1.34 19.34
CA VAL A 65 -6.62 -0.21 19.04
C VAL A 65 -7.90 -0.35 19.85
N SER A 66 -8.26 0.68 20.60
CA SER A 66 -9.56 0.77 21.26
C SER A 66 -10.26 2.03 20.79
N LEU A 67 -11.51 1.90 20.37
CA LEU A 67 -12.36 3.02 20.01
C LEU A 67 -13.57 3.01 20.94
N LYS A 68 -13.75 4.09 21.70
CA LYS A 68 -14.84 4.23 22.67
C LYS A 68 -15.77 5.38 22.29
N LEU A 69 -17.05 5.20 22.58
CA LEU A 69 -18.06 6.23 22.43
C LEU A 69 -18.17 7.02 23.75
N ASN A 70 -17.72 8.28 23.75
CA ASN A 70 -17.89 9.17 24.91
C ASN A 70 -19.30 9.79 24.90
N THR A 71 -19.73 10.25 23.73
CA THR A 71 -21.09 10.73 23.47
C THR A 71 -21.51 10.30 22.06
N ARG A 72 -22.77 10.55 21.66
CA ARG A 72 -23.29 10.14 20.34
C ARG A 72 -22.44 10.63 19.15
N GLU A 73 -21.72 11.74 19.31
CA GLU A 73 -20.90 12.34 18.24
C GLU A 73 -19.42 12.42 18.61
N GLU A 74 -19.01 11.99 19.80
CA GLU A 74 -17.63 12.09 20.28
C GLU A 74 -17.05 10.71 20.58
N LEU A 75 -15.94 10.42 19.91
CA LEU A 75 -15.20 9.17 20.02
C LEU A 75 -13.84 9.42 20.65
N GLU A 76 -13.34 8.44 21.38
CA GLU A 76 -11.98 8.40 21.90
C GLU A 76 -11.26 7.20 21.30
N ILE A 77 -10.20 7.44 20.53
CA ILE A 77 -9.34 6.39 19.99
C ILE A 77 -8.05 6.31 20.81
N THR A 78 -7.68 5.09 21.19
CA THR A 78 -6.38 4.76 21.76
C THR A 78 -5.68 3.77 20.83
N VAL A 79 -4.51 4.13 20.31
CA VAL A 79 -3.65 3.23 19.52
C VAL A 79 -2.35 3.04 20.27
N ALA A 80 -2.01 1.81 20.60
CA ALA A 80 -0.77 1.43 21.27
C ALA A 80 0.02 0.44 20.40
N ASP A 81 1.31 0.66 20.27
CA ASP A 81 2.22 -0.19 19.51
C ASP A 81 3.47 -0.57 20.29
N ASN A 82 4.13 -1.64 19.83
CA ASN A 82 5.45 -2.06 20.27
C ASN A 82 6.57 -1.55 19.33
N GLY A 83 6.42 -0.37 18.73
CA GLY A 83 7.42 0.18 17.81
C GLY A 83 8.70 0.65 18.51
N SER A 84 9.51 1.44 17.80
CA SER A 84 10.75 2.02 18.33
C SER A 84 10.54 3.10 19.40
N GLY A 85 9.33 3.65 19.51
CA GLY A 85 9.07 4.89 20.22
C GLY A 85 9.64 6.12 19.53
N VAL A 86 9.47 7.28 20.16
CA VAL A 86 9.94 8.59 19.66
C VAL A 86 10.99 9.17 20.63
N PRO A 87 12.17 9.59 20.14
CA PRO A 87 13.18 10.22 20.99
C PRO A 87 12.65 11.49 21.68
N ALA A 88 12.98 11.65 22.97
CA ALA A 88 12.46 12.73 23.83
C ALA A 88 12.53 14.14 23.21
N ARG A 89 13.61 14.44 22.49
CA ARG A 89 13.83 15.73 21.83
C ARG A 89 12.88 16.04 20.66
N TYR A 90 12.25 15.01 20.07
CA TYR A 90 11.39 15.14 18.90
C TYR A 90 9.92 14.91 19.20
N ILE A 91 9.53 14.51 20.41
CA ILE A 91 8.13 14.17 20.74
C ILE A 91 7.18 15.30 20.34
N ALA A 92 7.45 16.52 20.81
CA ALA A 92 6.58 17.66 20.54
C ALA A 92 6.43 17.93 19.02
N ASP A 93 7.53 17.98 18.29
CA ASP A 93 7.50 18.28 16.84
C ASP A 93 6.92 17.12 16.01
N ALA A 94 7.16 15.88 16.42
CA ALA A 94 6.65 14.68 15.73
C ALA A 94 5.11 14.63 15.71
N PHE A 95 4.47 15.13 16.78
CA PHE A 95 3.01 15.11 16.93
C PHE A 95 2.35 16.47 16.72
N GLY A 96 3.07 17.59 16.86
CA GLY A 96 2.47 18.92 16.86
C GLY A 96 2.99 19.94 15.84
N ARG A 97 3.89 19.55 14.92
CA ARG A 97 4.38 20.43 13.83
C ARG A 97 4.09 19.83 12.46
N ILE A 98 3.15 20.38 11.70
CA ILE A 98 2.82 19.87 10.35
C ILE A 98 4.02 20.01 9.42
N PHE A 99 4.22 19.01 8.55
CA PHE A 99 5.42 18.84 7.70
C PHE A 99 6.73 18.75 8.49
N PHE A 100 6.67 18.15 9.68
CA PHE A 100 7.84 17.65 10.38
C PHE A 100 7.82 16.12 10.39
N GLY A 101 8.91 15.47 10.00
CA GLY A 101 8.99 14.02 9.98
C GLY A 101 10.33 13.49 9.47
N SER A 102 10.52 12.19 9.62
CA SER A 102 11.71 11.47 9.14
C SER A 102 11.58 10.97 7.70
N LYS A 103 10.40 11.11 7.06
CA LYS A 103 10.03 10.44 5.80
C LYS A 103 10.36 11.25 4.53
N TYR A 104 11.44 12.04 4.52
CA TYR A 104 11.84 12.87 3.35
C TYR A 104 12.88 12.21 2.44
N SER A 105 13.40 11.06 2.85
CA SER A 105 14.36 10.27 2.09
C SER A 105 13.69 9.48 0.96
N VAL A 106 14.45 9.16 -0.10
CA VAL A 106 13.95 8.36 -1.22
C VAL A 106 13.97 6.88 -0.84
N MET A 107 12.96 6.47 -0.07
CA MET A 107 12.68 5.10 0.30
C MET A 107 11.17 4.86 0.40
N GLN A 108 10.73 3.61 0.23
CA GLN A 108 9.34 3.25 0.42
C GLN A 108 8.90 3.52 1.87
N ASN A 109 7.80 4.26 2.03
CA ASN A 109 7.10 4.47 3.30
C ASN A 109 5.59 4.33 3.08
N ARG A 110 4.81 3.91 4.10
CA ARG A 110 3.34 3.96 4.05
C ARG A 110 2.87 5.42 4.02
N GLY A 111 3.41 6.24 4.93
CA GLY A 111 3.14 7.69 4.99
C GLY A 111 3.99 8.50 3.99
N THR A 112 3.39 9.48 3.31
CA THR A 112 4.08 10.24 2.24
C THR A 112 4.67 11.59 2.68
N PHE A 113 4.22 12.25 3.76
CA PHE A 113 4.67 13.63 4.09
C PHE A 113 4.70 14.01 5.58
N GLY A 114 4.67 13.04 6.50
CA GLY A 114 4.57 13.35 7.94
C GLY A 114 3.29 14.11 8.33
N LEU A 115 2.27 14.10 7.45
CA LEU A 115 1.04 14.88 7.54
C LEU A 115 -0.07 14.12 8.28
N GLY A 116 -0.34 12.86 7.90
CA GLY A 116 -1.60 12.20 8.24
C GLY A 116 -1.89 12.02 9.74
N GLY A 117 -0.93 11.51 10.52
CA GLY A 117 -1.11 11.39 11.98
C GLY A 117 -1.31 12.74 12.68
N LYS A 118 -0.64 13.79 12.19
CA LYS A 118 -0.82 15.17 12.71
C LYS A 118 -2.15 15.76 12.28
N MET A 119 -2.66 15.38 11.11
CA MET A 119 -4.00 15.77 10.67
C MET A 119 -5.09 15.12 11.51
N ALA A 120 -4.91 13.87 11.95
CA ALA A 120 -5.80 13.26 12.94
C ALA A 120 -5.81 14.06 14.25
N ILE A 121 -4.62 14.42 14.77
CA ILE A 121 -4.48 15.25 15.99
C ILE A 121 -5.14 16.62 15.81
N LEU A 122 -4.88 17.30 14.70
CA LEU A 122 -5.46 18.60 14.39
C LEU A 122 -6.99 18.49 14.29
N TYR A 123 -7.51 17.48 13.61
CA TYR A 123 -8.95 17.25 13.51
C TYR A 123 -9.59 17.02 14.89
N GLY A 124 -8.98 16.18 15.73
CA GLY A 124 -9.45 15.95 17.10
C GLY A 124 -9.51 17.25 17.89
N GLN A 125 -8.39 17.98 17.97
CA GLN A 125 -8.32 19.28 18.64
C GLN A 125 -9.39 20.27 18.15
N LEU A 126 -9.62 20.36 16.84
CA LEU A 126 -10.60 21.29 16.29
C LEU A 126 -12.05 20.87 16.54
N SER A 127 -12.30 19.59 16.74
CA SER A 127 -13.64 19.03 16.88
C SER A 127 -14.10 18.95 18.33
N THR A 128 -13.20 18.61 19.26
CA THR A 128 -13.50 18.44 20.69
C THR A 128 -12.82 19.48 21.59
N GLY A 129 -11.80 20.19 21.10
CA GLY A 129 -11.00 21.12 21.91
C GLY A 129 -10.02 20.43 22.87
N THR A 130 -9.92 19.09 22.85
CA THR A 130 -9.08 18.33 23.77
C THR A 130 -7.66 18.14 23.21
N PRO A 131 -6.60 18.28 24.03
CA PRO A 131 -5.25 17.95 23.61
C PRO A 131 -5.08 16.44 23.39
N VAL A 132 -4.14 16.07 22.51
CA VAL A 132 -3.74 14.67 22.35
C VAL A 132 -2.83 14.25 23.50
N GLU A 133 -3.02 13.04 24.01
CA GLU A 133 -2.11 12.42 24.96
C GLU A 133 -1.21 11.41 24.24
N VAL A 134 0.10 11.58 24.41
CA VAL A 134 1.13 10.73 23.81
C VAL A 134 1.96 10.14 24.93
N ILE A 135 2.04 8.82 24.96
CA ILE A 135 2.91 8.05 25.86
C ILE A 135 3.93 7.34 24.99
N THR A 136 5.22 7.60 25.14
CA THR A 136 6.24 6.98 24.28
C THR A 136 7.51 6.67 25.04
N THR A 137 8.18 5.59 24.64
CA THR A 137 9.47 5.20 25.19
C THR A 137 10.34 4.50 24.16
N THR A 138 11.63 4.79 24.21
CA THR A 138 12.68 4.16 23.40
C THR A 138 13.43 3.07 24.19
N GLY A 139 12.87 2.62 25.32
CA GLY A 139 13.50 1.65 26.22
C GLY A 139 14.17 2.26 27.47
N LYS A 140 14.15 3.59 27.63
CA LYS A 140 14.79 4.29 28.78
C LYS A 140 13.79 4.85 29.78
N ASP A 141 13.27 6.05 29.53
CA ASP A 141 12.20 6.65 30.32
C ASP A 141 10.90 6.59 29.53
N VAL A 142 9.78 6.57 30.25
CA VAL A 142 8.45 6.70 29.68
C VAL A 142 8.05 8.17 29.74
N TYR A 143 7.83 8.76 28.57
CA TYR A 143 7.42 10.15 28.44
C TYR A 143 5.90 10.19 28.21
N LYS A 144 5.17 10.82 29.13
CA LYS A 144 3.74 11.10 28.99
C LYS A 144 3.56 12.59 28.73
N VAL A 145 3.07 12.94 27.54
CA VAL A 145 2.97 14.33 27.08
C VAL A 145 1.56 14.59 26.58
N LYS A 146 0.92 15.64 27.12
CA LYS A 146 -0.30 16.20 26.52
C LYS A 146 0.06 17.43 25.71
N LEU A 147 -0.33 17.46 24.45
CA LEU A 147 0.00 18.55 23.54
C LEU A 147 -1.15 18.91 22.60
N SER A 148 -1.10 20.13 22.07
CA SER A 148 -1.95 20.62 21.00
C SER A 148 -1.11 21.33 19.93
N ILE A 149 -1.73 21.69 18.82
CA ILE A 149 -1.12 22.39 17.69
C ILE A 149 -1.57 23.85 17.71
N ASP A 150 -0.61 24.78 17.74
CA ASP A 150 -0.89 26.17 17.40
C ASP A 150 -1.15 26.25 15.89
N VAL A 151 -2.40 26.50 15.51
CA VAL A 151 -2.81 26.55 14.11
C VAL A 151 -2.21 27.74 13.38
N LYS A 152 -1.93 28.87 14.05
CA LYS A 152 -1.36 30.06 13.41
C LYS A 152 0.15 29.93 13.23
N LEU A 153 0.84 29.42 14.23
CA LEU A 153 2.31 29.30 14.19
C LEU A 153 2.81 27.96 13.66
N ASN A 154 1.94 26.95 13.52
CA ASN A 154 2.30 25.57 13.20
C ASN A 154 3.36 25.01 14.18
N GLN A 155 3.12 25.19 15.48
CA GLN A 155 4.04 24.78 16.54
C GLN A 155 3.31 23.95 17.61
N PRO A 156 3.99 23.00 18.25
CA PRO A 156 3.41 22.25 19.36
C PRO A 156 3.29 23.12 20.61
N ILE A 157 2.14 23.04 21.27
CA ILE A 157 1.89 23.61 22.60
C ILE A 157 1.84 22.44 23.58
N ILE A 158 2.75 22.41 24.55
CA ILE A 158 2.80 21.36 25.58
C ILE A 158 1.98 21.84 26.78
N HIS A 159 0.96 21.06 27.15
CA HIS A 159 0.11 21.34 28.32
C HIS A 159 0.61 20.62 29.56
N GLU A 160 0.99 19.35 29.41
CA GLU A 160 1.51 18.53 30.51
C GLU A 160 2.67 17.66 30.01
N LYS A 161 3.69 17.49 30.86
CA LYS A 161 4.81 16.57 30.62
C LYS A 161 5.18 15.86 31.91
N LYS A 162 5.08 14.53 31.91
CA LYS A 162 5.51 13.65 33.00
C LYS A 162 6.53 12.65 32.48
N ILE A 163 7.52 12.33 33.32
CA ILE A 163 8.58 11.37 33.01
C ILE A 163 8.56 10.31 34.10
N GLU A 164 8.47 9.05 33.69
CA GLU A 164 8.46 7.88 34.57
C GLU A 164 9.61 6.95 34.21
N LYS A 165 10.14 6.22 35.20
CA LYS A 165 11.15 5.19 34.94
C LYS A 165 10.51 4.01 34.21
N ASN A 166 11.17 3.51 33.17
CA ASN A 166 10.70 2.34 32.44
C ASN A 166 11.16 1.04 33.13
N SER A 167 10.51 0.69 34.24
CA SER A 167 10.85 -0.51 35.03
C SER A 167 10.70 -1.81 34.24
N HIS A 168 9.89 -1.81 33.18
CA HIS A 168 9.57 -2.99 32.37
C HIS A 168 10.32 -3.03 31.03
N LEU A 169 11.27 -2.11 30.78
CA LEU A 169 12.05 -2.01 29.53
C LEU A 169 11.16 -2.04 28.27
N LEU A 170 9.97 -1.45 28.36
CA LEU A 170 9.01 -1.38 27.26
C LEU A 170 9.56 -0.50 26.14
N HIS A 171 9.11 -0.75 24.92
CA HIS A 171 9.36 0.11 23.76
C HIS A 171 8.03 0.31 23.02
N GLY A 172 7.82 1.50 22.46
CA GLY A 172 6.63 1.78 21.68
C GLY A 172 6.01 3.14 21.96
N THR A 173 4.83 3.34 21.37
CA THR A 173 4.05 4.57 21.49
C THR A 173 2.57 4.25 21.68
N THR A 174 1.93 5.00 22.58
CA THR A 174 0.49 5.05 22.75
C THR A 174 0.01 6.47 22.45
N ILE A 175 -0.98 6.58 21.57
CA ILE A 175 -1.64 7.83 21.22
C ILE A 175 -3.10 7.72 21.65
N LYS A 176 -3.56 8.70 22.42
CA LYS A 176 -4.94 8.83 22.85
C LYS A 176 -5.50 10.16 22.36
N LEU A 177 -6.58 10.08 21.57
CA LEU A 177 -7.17 11.22 20.87
C LEU A 177 -8.69 11.17 20.92
N SER A 178 -9.31 12.26 21.37
CA SER A 178 -10.76 12.45 21.24
C SER A 178 -11.07 13.26 19.98
N PHE A 179 -12.13 12.89 19.27
CA PHE A 179 -12.55 13.55 18.04
C PHE A 179 -14.05 13.33 17.77
N LYS A 180 -14.67 14.22 16.99
CA LYS A 180 -16.05 14.03 16.56
C LYS A 180 -16.17 13.11 15.35
N GLY A 181 -17.10 12.16 15.36
CA GLY A 181 -17.27 11.21 14.27
C GLY A 181 -18.45 10.26 14.42
N ASP A 182 -18.81 9.59 13.34
CA ASP A 182 -19.88 8.58 13.30
C ASP A 182 -19.30 7.20 13.01
N TYR A 183 -19.20 6.38 14.06
CA TYR A 183 -18.68 5.01 13.95
C TYR A 183 -19.65 4.07 13.22
N ILE A 184 -20.95 4.23 13.39
CA ILE A 184 -21.95 3.27 12.88
C ILE A 184 -21.84 3.16 11.36
N THR A 185 -21.76 4.31 10.68
CA THR A 185 -21.59 4.34 9.23
C THR A 185 -20.16 4.00 8.77
N ALA A 186 -19.16 4.22 9.62
CA ALA A 186 -17.75 3.93 9.31
C ALA A 186 -17.37 2.45 9.55
N ARG A 187 -18.13 1.72 10.37
CA ARG A 187 -17.81 0.38 10.86
C ARG A 187 -17.45 -0.61 9.75
N SER A 188 -18.29 -0.71 8.72
CA SER A 188 -18.06 -1.64 7.60
C SER A 188 -16.73 -1.35 6.88
N ARG A 189 -16.35 -0.08 6.79
CA ARG A 189 -15.10 0.36 6.15
C ARG A 189 -13.89 0.10 7.04
N ILE A 190 -14.02 0.29 8.35
CA ILE A 190 -12.98 -0.04 9.34
C ILE A 190 -12.69 -1.54 9.31
N LEU A 191 -13.74 -2.37 9.37
CA LEU A 191 -13.59 -3.83 9.30
C LEU A 191 -12.96 -4.24 7.97
N LYS A 192 -13.44 -3.72 6.83
CA LYS A 192 -12.83 -3.99 5.51
C LYS A 192 -11.34 -3.64 5.50
N TYR A 193 -10.95 -2.50 6.06
CA TYR A 193 -9.55 -2.10 6.18
C TYR A 193 -8.74 -3.05 7.06
N LEU A 194 -9.27 -3.48 8.20
CA LEU A 194 -8.61 -4.44 9.09
C LEU A 194 -8.41 -5.80 8.43
N HIS A 195 -9.43 -6.35 7.77
CA HIS A 195 -9.33 -7.58 6.98
C HIS A 195 -8.27 -7.46 5.86
N MET A 196 -8.29 -6.36 5.09
CA MET A 196 -7.27 -6.13 4.06
C MET A 196 -5.87 -5.97 4.66
N THR A 197 -5.74 -5.29 5.81
CA THR A 197 -4.46 -5.12 6.51
C THR A 197 -3.92 -6.46 6.99
N ARG A 198 -4.79 -7.35 7.49
CA ARG A 198 -4.42 -8.73 7.87
C ARG A 198 -3.88 -9.53 6.69
N ILE A 199 -4.48 -9.38 5.49
CA ILE A 199 -4.00 -10.04 4.27
C ILE A 199 -2.61 -9.52 3.88
N ALA A 200 -2.40 -8.20 3.92
CA ALA A 200 -1.11 -7.63 3.56
C ALA A 200 -0.03 -7.90 4.62
N LEU A 201 -0.41 -8.01 5.89
CA LEU A 201 0.51 -8.09 7.02
C LEU A 201 0.20 -9.32 7.90
N PRO A 202 0.31 -10.55 7.35
CA PRO A 202 0.10 -11.79 8.12
C PRO A 202 1.11 -11.94 9.26
N TYR A 203 2.17 -11.12 9.29
CA TYR A 203 3.15 -11.13 10.36
C TYR A 203 2.81 -10.20 11.54
N ALA A 204 1.82 -9.31 11.39
CA ALA A 204 1.42 -8.38 12.43
C ALA A 204 0.32 -8.98 13.32
N THR A 205 0.34 -8.63 14.61
CA THR A 205 -0.80 -8.85 15.50
C THR A 205 -1.58 -7.55 15.63
N ILE A 206 -2.86 -7.57 15.28
CA ILE A 206 -3.75 -6.42 15.42
C ILE A 206 -4.95 -6.83 16.28
N ILE A 207 -5.18 -6.08 17.35
CA ILE A 207 -6.33 -6.24 18.24
C ILE A 207 -7.11 -4.93 18.17
N PHE A 208 -8.38 -5.01 17.78
CA PHE A 208 -9.28 -3.87 17.76
C PHE A 208 -10.48 -4.14 18.67
N ASP A 209 -10.61 -3.30 19.69
CA ASP A 209 -11.75 -3.20 20.61
C ASP A 209 -12.69 -2.11 20.10
N ASP A 210 -13.86 -2.53 19.62
CA ASP A 210 -14.83 -1.64 19.01
C ASP A 210 -15.78 -0.99 20.04
N PRO A 211 -16.48 0.10 19.70
CA PRO A 211 -17.39 0.80 20.61
C PRO A 211 -18.55 -0.06 21.14
N GLU A 212 -18.85 -1.20 20.52
CA GLU A 212 -19.89 -2.14 20.92
C GLU A 212 -19.34 -3.27 21.82
N GLY A 213 -18.03 -3.27 22.12
CA GLY A 213 -17.34 -4.29 22.91
C GLY A 213 -17.03 -5.56 22.12
N LEU A 214 -17.09 -5.51 20.78
CA LEU A 214 -16.69 -6.61 19.91
C LEU A 214 -15.20 -6.49 19.57
N PHE A 215 -14.49 -7.60 19.76
CA PHE A 215 -13.08 -7.67 19.46
C PHE A 215 -12.84 -8.22 18.05
N PHE A 216 -12.10 -7.47 17.24
CA PHE A 216 -11.42 -8.01 16.07
C PHE A 216 -10.00 -8.41 16.47
N VAL A 217 -9.67 -9.69 16.27
CA VAL A 217 -8.34 -10.23 16.59
C VAL A 217 -7.72 -10.83 15.34
N ALA A 218 -6.63 -10.24 14.89
CA ALA A 218 -5.75 -10.78 13.86
C ALA A 218 -4.45 -11.21 14.52
N PRO A 219 -4.27 -12.50 14.86
CA PRO A 219 -3.02 -13.00 15.39
C PRO A 219 -1.96 -13.12 14.27
N THR A 220 -0.69 -13.19 14.67
CA THR A 220 0.41 -13.50 13.73
C THR A 220 0.18 -14.85 13.05
N LEU A 221 0.22 -14.87 11.72
CA LEU A 221 0.13 -16.06 10.86
C LEU A 221 1.48 -16.45 10.24
N SER A 222 2.41 -15.51 10.10
CA SER A 222 3.75 -15.76 9.56
C SER A 222 4.82 -15.03 10.37
N HIS A 223 5.99 -15.63 10.51
CA HIS A 223 7.15 -15.00 11.17
C HIS A 223 8.11 -14.34 10.18
N ILE A 224 7.80 -14.40 8.88
CA ILE A 224 8.64 -13.84 7.83
C ILE A 224 8.36 -12.34 7.71
N LEU A 225 9.32 -11.51 8.09
CA LEU A 225 9.26 -10.07 7.88
C LEU A 225 9.83 -9.69 6.50
N PRO A 226 9.19 -8.75 5.78
CA PRO A 226 9.76 -8.21 4.55
C PRO A 226 11.04 -7.44 4.86
N LYS A 227 11.99 -7.45 3.93
CA LYS A 227 13.25 -6.70 4.09
C LYS A 227 12.93 -5.20 4.22
N PRO A 228 13.50 -4.49 5.22
CA PRO A 228 13.27 -3.06 5.35
C PRO A 228 13.87 -2.31 4.16
N PRO A 229 13.19 -1.26 3.66
CA PRO A 229 13.71 -0.46 2.57
C PRO A 229 14.94 0.32 3.05
N ARG A 230 15.89 0.58 2.14
CA ARG A 230 17.07 1.40 2.43
C ARG A 230 16.95 2.76 1.77
N GLU A 231 17.51 3.78 2.41
CA GLU A 231 17.61 5.09 1.77
C GLU A 231 18.52 4.99 0.54
N THR A 232 18.02 5.50 -0.59
CA THR A 232 18.80 5.57 -1.82
C THR A 232 18.94 7.03 -2.28
N PRO A 233 20.00 7.36 -3.03
CA PRO A 233 20.08 8.67 -3.65
C PRO A 233 18.98 8.86 -4.71
N PRO A 234 18.59 10.11 -5.02
CA PRO A 234 17.56 10.35 -6.02
C PRO A 234 17.98 9.88 -7.40
N HIS A 235 17.03 9.37 -8.19
CA HIS A 235 17.28 9.01 -9.58
C HIS A 235 17.32 10.26 -10.46
N PRO A 236 18.23 10.33 -11.45
CA PRO A 236 18.43 11.55 -12.25
C PRO A 236 17.15 12.02 -12.98
N TYR A 237 16.38 11.10 -13.56
CA TYR A 237 15.15 11.42 -14.30
C TYR A 237 14.07 12.13 -13.46
N GLY A 238 14.04 11.88 -12.15
CA GLY A 238 13.02 12.41 -11.24
C GLY A 238 13.40 13.73 -10.57
N VAL A 239 14.58 14.29 -10.91
CA VAL A 239 15.09 15.49 -10.27
C VAL A 239 14.71 16.72 -11.09
N ASP A 240 14.07 17.68 -10.45
CA ASP A 240 13.70 18.97 -11.04
C ASP A 240 14.75 20.06 -10.76
N ILE A 241 14.55 21.24 -11.36
CA ILE A 241 15.47 22.38 -11.21
C ILE A 241 15.58 22.80 -9.74
N ILE A 242 14.47 22.79 -9.00
CA ILE A 242 14.45 23.20 -7.59
C ILE A 242 15.28 22.24 -6.75
N LYS A 243 15.09 20.93 -6.95
CA LYS A 243 15.86 19.90 -6.24
C LYS A 243 17.33 19.94 -6.62
N LEU A 244 17.67 20.24 -7.88
CA LEU A 244 19.05 20.46 -8.29
C LEU A 244 19.67 21.64 -7.53
N LYS A 245 18.99 22.79 -7.45
CA LYS A 245 19.47 23.95 -6.69
C LYS A 245 19.67 23.60 -5.21
N GLU A 246 18.71 22.94 -4.58
CA GLU A 246 18.80 22.47 -3.19
C GLU A 246 20.01 21.52 -2.99
N MET A 247 20.24 20.59 -3.91
CA MET A 247 21.37 19.65 -3.86
C MET A 247 22.73 20.34 -4.10
N ILE A 248 22.76 21.42 -4.88
CA ILE A 248 23.95 22.24 -5.11
C ILE A 248 24.27 23.06 -3.86
N GLU A 249 23.27 23.74 -3.29
CA GLU A 249 23.40 24.58 -2.09
C GLU A 249 23.77 23.78 -0.84
N SER A 250 23.15 22.62 -0.64
CA SER A 250 23.45 21.70 0.47
C SER A 250 24.84 21.06 0.38
N SER A 251 25.52 21.18 -0.77
CA SER A 251 26.86 20.65 -0.96
C SER A 251 27.89 21.49 -0.20
N LYS A 252 28.37 20.96 0.94
CA LYS A 252 29.36 21.62 1.81
C LYS A 252 30.70 21.98 1.12
N LYS A 253 31.05 21.29 0.02
CA LYS A 253 32.28 21.52 -0.76
C LYS A 253 31.94 21.92 -2.19
N ASP A 254 32.74 22.82 -2.76
CA ASP A 254 32.71 23.16 -4.19
C ASP A 254 33.30 21.98 -4.99
N LEU A 255 32.44 21.00 -5.28
CA LEU A 255 32.82 19.79 -6.00
C LEU A 255 32.78 20.07 -7.51
N PRO A 256 33.61 19.37 -8.30
CA PRO A 256 33.48 19.36 -9.75
C PRO A 256 32.16 18.70 -10.17
N LEU A 257 31.62 19.13 -11.30
CA LEU A 257 30.32 18.69 -11.84
C LEU A 257 30.20 17.15 -11.97
N TYR A 258 31.26 16.45 -12.40
CA TYR A 258 31.20 14.99 -12.50
C TYR A 258 30.98 14.30 -11.14
N LYS A 259 31.56 14.85 -10.04
CA LYS A 259 31.34 14.32 -8.68
C LYS A 259 29.94 14.62 -8.16
N PHE A 260 29.32 15.71 -8.64
CA PHE A 260 27.92 15.97 -8.37
C PHE A 260 27.03 14.90 -8.97
N PHE A 261 27.28 14.52 -10.23
CA PHE A 261 26.48 13.48 -10.88
C PHE A 261 26.59 12.11 -10.20
N LEU A 262 27.70 11.80 -9.53
CA LEU A 262 27.85 10.58 -8.72
C LEU A 262 26.94 10.56 -7.48
N LYS A 263 26.32 11.69 -7.08
CA LYS A 263 25.34 11.72 -6.00
C LYS A 263 23.96 11.19 -6.43
N PHE A 264 23.71 10.98 -7.73
CA PHE A 264 22.46 10.36 -8.18
C PHE A 264 22.58 8.84 -8.23
N SER A 265 21.43 8.18 -8.09
CA SER A 265 21.36 6.72 -8.21
C SER A 265 21.80 6.26 -9.61
N ARG A 266 22.56 5.18 -9.66
CA ARG A 266 22.96 4.47 -10.89
C ARG A 266 23.78 5.31 -11.89
N ILE A 267 24.43 6.39 -11.46
CA ILE A 267 25.44 7.11 -12.24
C ILE A 267 26.85 6.72 -11.79
N GLY A 268 27.60 6.08 -12.68
CA GLY A 268 29.04 5.84 -12.52
C GLY A 268 29.90 6.97 -13.09
N LYS A 269 31.22 6.91 -12.86
CA LYS A 269 32.17 7.91 -13.37
C LYS A 269 32.06 8.08 -14.89
N VAL A 270 32.04 6.97 -15.63
CA VAL A 270 31.95 6.96 -17.10
C VAL A 270 30.67 7.66 -17.57
N THR A 271 29.51 7.30 -16.98
CA THR A 271 28.23 7.92 -17.30
C THR A 271 28.22 9.41 -16.99
N ALA A 272 28.80 9.83 -15.85
CA ALA A 272 28.90 11.24 -15.48
C ALA A 272 29.72 12.04 -16.50
N PHE A 273 30.86 11.52 -16.97
CA PHE A 273 31.68 12.18 -17.99
C PHE A 273 30.97 12.25 -19.34
N ASN A 274 30.35 11.15 -19.78
CA ASN A 274 29.61 11.10 -21.04
C ASN A 274 28.41 12.05 -21.02
N PHE A 275 27.67 12.08 -19.91
CA PHE A 275 26.54 12.98 -19.72
C PHE A 275 26.97 14.45 -19.74
N SER A 276 28.04 14.81 -19.01
CA SER A 276 28.59 16.18 -19.00
C SER A 276 28.95 16.66 -20.41
N LYS A 277 29.62 15.81 -21.19
CA LYS A 277 29.98 16.12 -22.59
C LYS A 277 28.74 16.30 -23.47
N LEU A 278 27.73 15.44 -23.32
CA LEU A 278 26.49 15.50 -24.10
C LEU A 278 25.72 16.80 -23.86
N ILE A 279 25.67 17.27 -22.61
CA ILE A 279 25.02 18.55 -22.28
C ILE A 279 25.93 19.76 -22.54
N GLY A 280 27.14 19.57 -23.05
CA GLY A 280 28.09 20.64 -23.40
C GLY A 280 28.67 21.38 -22.19
N LEU A 281 28.81 20.70 -21.04
CA LEU A 281 29.42 21.27 -19.84
C LEU A 281 30.76 20.59 -19.53
N ASP A 282 31.71 21.38 -19.03
CA ASP A 282 32.98 20.85 -18.53
C ASP A 282 32.73 19.98 -17.27
N PRO A 283 33.09 18.68 -17.29
CA PRO A 283 32.96 17.80 -16.12
C PRO A 283 33.68 18.33 -14.88
N PHE A 284 34.74 19.12 -15.05
CA PHE A 284 35.55 19.66 -13.95
C PHE A 284 35.09 21.04 -13.47
N LYS A 285 34.06 21.63 -14.10
CA LYS A 285 33.51 22.91 -13.68
C LYS A 285 33.06 22.85 -12.22
N PRO A 286 33.43 23.85 -11.39
CA PRO A 286 32.95 23.92 -10.01
C PRO A 286 31.44 24.19 -9.93
N LEU A 287 30.75 23.46 -9.04
CA LEU A 287 29.28 23.56 -8.87
C LEU A 287 28.81 24.98 -8.55
N ARG A 288 29.55 25.74 -7.74
CA ARG A 288 29.15 27.10 -7.34
C ARG A 288 29.24 28.12 -8.49
N LYS A 289 29.92 27.77 -9.58
CA LYS A 289 30.04 28.61 -10.78
C LYS A 289 29.01 28.25 -11.86
N LEU A 290 28.06 27.36 -11.56
CA LEU A 290 26.98 27.04 -12.49
C LEU A 290 25.98 28.20 -12.55
N THR A 291 25.62 28.58 -13.76
CA THR A 291 24.56 29.56 -14.01
C THR A 291 23.19 28.88 -13.99
N ASP A 292 22.13 29.66 -13.79
CA ASP A 292 20.75 29.14 -13.83
C ASP A 292 20.39 28.50 -15.18
N GLU A 293 20.93 29.01 -16.28
CA GLU A 293 20.76 28.42 -17.62
C GLU A 293 21.44 27.05 -17.73
N GLU A 294 22.64 26.90 -17.16
CA GLU A 294 23.33 25.60 -17.12
C GLU A 294 22.60 24.59 -16.24
N ILE A 295 22.03 25.02 -15.11
CA ILE A 295 21.21 24.16 -14.25
C ILE A 295 19.95 23.70 -15.01
N LYS A 296 19.32 24.59 -15.79
CA LYS A 296 18.19 24.23 -16.65
C LYS A 296 18.59 23.19 -17.70
N ARG A 297 19.74 23.38 -18.37
CA ARG A 297 20.30 22.39 -19.33
C ARG A 297 20.58 21.05 -18.67
N ILE A 298 21.10 21.04 -17.45
CA ILE A 298 21.30 19.80 -16.67
C ILE A 298 19.94 19.12 -16.44
N ALA A 299 18.92 19.84 -15.97
CA ALA A 299 17.60 19.28 -15.70
C ALA A 299 16.93 18.68 -16.95
N GLU A 300 17.01 19.36 -18.09
CA GLU A 300 16.50 18.88 -19.38
C GLU A 300 17.31 17.68 -19.90
N GLY A 301 18.63 17.72 -19.73
CA GLY A 301 19.53 16.61 -20.03
C GLY A 301 19.20 15.36 -19.19
N LEU A 302 18.91 15.54 -17.90
CA LEU A 302 18.62 14.44 -16.99
C LEU A 302 17.32 13.69 -17.36
N LYS A 303 16.36 14.37 -17.98
CA LYS A 303 15.10 13.76 -18.46
C LYS A 303 15.25 13.09 -19.82
N SER A 304 16.09 13.65 -20.70
CA SER A 304 16.27 13.14 -22.06
C SER A 304 17.26 11.97 -22.14
N TYR A 305 18.25 11.92 -21.23
CA TYR A 305 19.26 10.88 -21.23
C TYR A 305 18.72 9.56 -20.66
N LYS A 306 19.03 8.45 -21.35
CA LYS A 306 18.61 7.10 -20.95
C LYS A 306 19.53 6.54 -19.87
N PHE A 307 19.18 6.77 -18.60
CA PHE A 307 19.86 6.18 -17.44
C PHE A 307 19.42 4.73 -17.19
N LEU A 308 20.22 4.01 -16.40
CA LEU A 308 19.82 2.72 -15.86
C LEU A 308 18.63 2.89 -14.90
N PRO A 309 17.69 1.93 -14.82
CA PRO A 309 16.59 1.99 -13.88
C PRO A 309 17.06 2.19 -12.42
N PRO A 310 16.31 2.95 -11.59
CA PRO A 310 16.63 3.17 -10.19
C PRO A 310 16.74 1.89 -9.39
N ASP A 311 17.48 1.97 -8.28
CA ASP A 311 17.73 0.81 -7.44
C ASP A 311 16.47 0.32 -6.70
N ALA A 312 16.29 -1.00 -6.68
CA ALA A 312 15.16 -1.65 -6.04
C ALA A 312 15.36 -1.84 -4.52
N SER A 313 16.57 -1.62 -4.01
CA SER A 313 16.87 -1.70 -2.57
C SER A 313 16.11 -0.65 -1.74
N ALA A 314 15.58 0.39 -2.39
CA ALA A 314 14.70 1.39 -1.80
C ALA A 314 13.27 0.88 -1.51
N LEU A 315 12.94 -0.33 -1.99
CA LEU A 315 11.61 -0.91 -1.93
C LEU A 315 11.57 -2.10 -0.96
N SER A 316 10.41 -2.27 -0.36
CA SER A 316 10.01 -3.34 0.54
C SER A 316 8.64 -3.88 0.07
N PRO A 317 8.62 -4.70 -1.01
CA PRO A 317 7.40 -5.37 -1.45
C PRO A 317 6.86 -6.31 -0.37
N LEU A 318 5.62 -6.79 -0.52
CA LEU A 318 5.01 -7.70 0.45
C LEU A 318 5.66 -9.08 0.40
N GLY A 319 5.99 -9.54 -0.80
CA GLY A 319 6.49 -10.88 -1.09
C GLY A 319 5.37 -11.87 -1.38
N LEU A 320 5.63 -12.78 -2.32
CA LEU A 320 4.65 -13.77 -2.79
C LEU A 320 4.12 -14.69 -1.67
N GLU A 321 4.99 -15.14 -0.76
CA GLU A 321 4.60 -15.98 0.38
C GLU A 321 3.68 -15.24 1.35
N THR A 322 3.94 -13.96 1.59
CA THR A 322 3.10 -13.09 2.43
C THR A 322 1.71 -12.95 1.83
N ILE A 323 1.64 -12.67 0.52
CA ILE A 323 0.37 -12.54 -0.21
C ILE A 323 -0.41 -13.85 -0.17
N LYS A 324 0.27 -14.98 -0.45
CA LYS A 324 -0.34 -16.32 -0.40
C LYS A 324 -0.92 -16.64 0.97
N THR A 325 -0.15 -16.40 2.02
CA THR A 325 -0.57 -16.65 3.41
C THR A 325 -1.78 -15.80 3.77
N GLY A 326 -1.76 -14.52 3.44
CA GLY A 326 -2.85 -13.60 3.72
C GLY A 326 -4.15 -13.97 3.01
N ILE A 327 -4.09 -14.25 1.70
CA ILE A 327 -5.27 -14.63 0.90
C ILE A 327 -5.82 -15.98 1.38
N ASN A 328 -4.96 -16.96 1.66
CA ASN A 328 -5.39 -18.27 2.16
C ASN A 328 -6.11 -18.17 3.51
N ALA A 329 -5.60 -17.35 4.43
CA ALA A 329 -6.19 -17.21 5.76
C ALA A 329 -7.58 -16.56 5.73
N GLU A 330 -7.84 -15.67 4.77
CA GLU A 330 -9.10 -14.93 4.70
C GLU A 330 -10.14 -15.63 3.82
N PHE A 331 -9.72 -16.17 2.66
CA PHE A 331 -10.64 -16.67 1.63
C PHE A 331 -10.56 -18.17 1.36
N ALA A 332 -9.52 -18.85 1.86
CA ALA A 332 -9.25 -20.27 1.61
C ALA A 332 -9.54 -20.71 0.15
N PRO A 333 -8.98 -20.01 -0.87
CA PRO A 333 -9.27 -20.31 -2.26
C PRO A 333 -8.76 -21.69 -2.67
N GLU A 334 -9.37 -22.25 -3.71
CA GLU A 334 -8.97 -23.54 -4.28
C GLU A 334 -7.60 -23.45 -4.98
N TYR A 335 -7.35 -22.31 -5.64
CA TYR A 335 -6.09 -22.02 -6.31
C TYR A 335 -5.73 -20.54 -6.18
N ILE A 336 -4.43 -20.25 -6.07
CA ILE A 336 -3.89 -18.88 -6.12
C ILE A 336 -2.75 -18.86 -7.14
N ALA A 337 -2.90 -18.06 -8.19
CA ALA A 337 -1.82 -17.69 -9.09
C ALA A 337 -1.14 -16.41 -8.58
N LEU A 338 0.19 -16.36 -8.60
CA LEU A 338 0.99 -15.29 -7.98
C LEU A 338 2.07 -14.80 -8.95
N CYS A 339 2.28 -13.49 -9.04
CA CYS A 339 3.34 -12.92 -9.86
C CYS A 339 3.94 -11.68 -9.18
N GLN A 340 5.28 -11.60 -9.16
CA GLN A 340 6.01 -10.39 -8.79
C GLN A 340 6.79 -9.93 -10.01
N ARG A 341 6.50 -8.73 -10.48
CA ARG A 341 7.18 -8.12 -11.63
C ARG A 341 8.58 -7.65 -11.25
N PRO A 342 9.52 -7.59 -12.21
CA PRO A 342 10.81 -6.97 -11.96
C PRO A 342 10.63 -5.49 -11.60
N PRO A 343 11.57 -4.89 -10.84
CA PRO A 343 11.54 -3.46 -10.55
C PRO A 343 11.53 -2.63 -11.82
N SER A 344 10.62 -1.66 -11.88
CA SER A 344 10.47 -0.71 -12.97
C SER A 344 10.52 0.72 -12.43
N ALA A 345 10.39 1.71 -13.31
CA ALA A 345 10.41 3.11 -12.91
C ALA A 345 9.46 3.97 -13.72
N TYR A 346 8.92 4.99 -13.05
CA TYR A 346 8.10 6.04 -13.64
C TYR A 346 8.56 7.37 -13.05
N GLU A 347 8.72 8.42 -13.86
CA GLU A 347 9.13 9.76 -13.36
C GLU A 347 10.36 9.73 -12.41
N GLY A 348 11.26 8.75 -12.56
CA GLY A 348 12.45 8.56 -11.72
C GLY A 348 12.20 7.89 -10.37
N PHE A 349 10.97 7.50 -10.05
CA PHE A 349 10.64 6.71 -8.87
C PHE A 349 10.65 5.23 -9.22
N SER A 350 11.34 4.42 -8.42
CA SER A 350 11.29 2.96 -8.56
C SER A 350 9.99 2.41 -8.01
N PHE A 351 9.48 1.37 -8.67
CA PHE A 351 8.33 0.62 -8.20
C PHE A 351 8.41 -0.86 -8.58
N ILE A 352 7.70 -1.69 -7.81
CA ILE A 352 7.48 -3.12 -8.04
C ILE A 352 5.97 -3.35 -7.98
N VAL A 353 5.46 -4.18 -8.89
CA VAL A 353 4.06 -4.61 -8.90
C VAL A 353 4.00 -6.09 -8.53
N GLU A 354 3.14 -6.41 -7.57
CA GLU A 354 2.81 -7.77 -7.16
C GLU A 354 1.33 -8.01 -7.44
N THR A 355 1.02 -9.10 -8.12
CA THR A 355 -0.35 -9.45 -8.50
C THR A 355 -0.69 -10.88 -8.06
N ALA A 356 -1.95 -11.11 -7.72
CA ALA A 356 -2.47 -12.45 -7.52
C ALA A 356 -3.89 -12.59 -8.07
N ILE A 357 -4.25 -13.81 -8.48
CA ILE A 357 -5.61 -14.20 -8.82
C ILE A 357 -5.97 -15.43 -7.98
N GLY A 358 -6.95 -15.28 -7.08
CA GLY A 358 -7.56 -16.38 -6.35
C GLY A 358 -8.80 -16.89 -7.08
N TYR A 359 -8.99 -18.21 -7.05
CA TYR A 359 -10.15 -18.88 -7.65
C TYR A 359 -10.78 -19.88 -6.68
N GLY A 360 -12.11 -19.84 -6.54
CA GLY A 360 -12.89 -20.82 -5.79
C GLY A 360 -12.79 -20.69 -4.27
N GLY A 361 -13.04 -21.79 -3.55
CA GLY A 361 -13.02 -21.82 -2.08
C GLY A 361 -14.14 -21.00 -1.46
N ASN A 362 -13.81 -20.19 -0.44
CA ASN A 362 -14.77 -19.29 0.20
C ASN A 362 -14.87 -17.92 -0.50
N ILE A 363 -14.27 -17.77 -1.70
CA ILE A 363 -14.50 -16.59 -2.53
C ILE A 363 -15.96 -16.66 -3.01
N PRO A 364 -16.84 -15.73 -2.61
CA PRO A 364 -18.21 -15.81 -3.05
C PRO A 364 -18.29 -15.48 -4.55
N PRO A 365 -19.16 -16.13 -5.32
CA PRO A 365 -19.40 -15.71 -6.69
C PRO A 365 -20.00 -14.29 -6.72
N PRO A 366 -19.88 -13.55 -7.83
CA PRO A 366 -20.58 -12.27 -7.99
C PRO A 366 -22.09 -12.47 -7.77
N ALA A 367 -22.73 -11.55 -7.04
CA ALA A 367 -24.15 -11.66 -6.74
C ALA A 367 -24.99 -11.34 -8.00
N ASN A 368 -25.74 -12.32 -8.51
CA ASN A 368 -26.79 -12.16 -9.54
C ASN A 368 -26.45 -11.20 -10.70
N GLY A 369 -25.31 -11.42 -11.38
CA GLY A 369 -24.95 -10.66 -12.58
C GLY A 369 -24.52 -9.21 -12.34
N SER A 370 -24.20 -8.83 -11.09
CA SER A 370 -23.53 -7.56 -10.82
C SER A 370 -22.12 -7.55 -11.43
N ASP A 371 -21.72 -6.43 -12.02
CA ASP A 371 -20.34 -6.20 -12.49
C ASP A 371 -19.37 -5.90 -11.30
N ASP A 372 -19.67 -6.42 -10.10
CA ASP A 372 -18.90 -6.15 -8.89
C ASP A 372 -17.66 -7.06 -8.83
N ILE A 373 -16.55 -6.53 -9.35
CA ILE A 373 -15.26 -7.22 -9.38
C ILE A 373 -14.61 -7.12 -8.00
N ARG A 374 -14.33 -8.29 -7.40
CA ARG A 374 -13.59 -8.36 -6.14
C ARG A 374 -12.12 -8.07 -6.37
N LEU A 375 -11.72 -6.83 -6.17
CA LEU A 375 -10.34 -6.38 -6.24
C LEU A 375 -9.83 -5.88 -4.88
N LEU A 376 -8.75 -6.50 -4.41
CA LEU A 376 -7.95 -6.03 -3.29
C LEU A 376 -6.79 -5.18 -3.81
N ARG A 377 -6.82 -3.88 -3.51
CA ARG A 377 -5.80 -2.91 -3.93
C ARG A 377 -4.93 -2.52 -2.77
N PHE A 378 -3.62 -2.51 -3.01
CA PHE A 378 -2.63 -2.07 -2.05
C PHE A 378 -1.61 -1.14 -2.68
N ALA A 379 -1.20 -0.11 -1.94
CA ALA A 379 -0.09 0.75 -2.31
C ALA A 379 0.83 0.95 -1.11
N ASN A 380 2.12 0.66 -1.25
CA ASN A 380 3.09 0.69 -0.14
C ASN A 380 2.58 -0.02 1.12
N LYS A 381 2.03 -1.23 0.97
CA LYS A 381 1.42 -2.03 2.05
C LYS A 381 0.15 -1.43 2.68
N ILE A 382 -0.42 -0.36 2.12
CA ILE A 382 -1.67 0.28 2.58
C ILE A 382 -2.86 -0.25 1.76
N PRO A 383 -3.93 -0.75 2.39
CA PRO A 383 -5.20 -1.03 1.72
C PRO A 383 -5.88 0.21 1.14
N LEU A 384 -6.29 0.14 -0.12
CA LEU A 384 -7.06 1.20 -0.78
C LEU A 384 -8.55 0.81 -0.85
N ILE A 385 -9.37 1.38 0.03
CA ILE A 385 -10.79 0.99 0.17
C ILE A 385 -11.78 1.86 -0.61
N TYR A 386 -11.41 3.10 -0.95
CA TYR A 386 -12.27 4.08 -1.64
C TYR A 386 -11.94 4.18 -3.13
N ASP A 387 -12.91 4.63 -3.90
CA ASP A 387 -12.77 4.99 -5.32
C ASP A 387 -12.06 3.94 -6.18
N ALA A 388 -12.56 2.69 -6.12
CA ALA A 388 -12.01 1.60 -6.91
C ALA A 388 -12.15 1.85 -8.42
N SER A 389 -13.27 2.42 -8.86
CA SER A 389 -13.59 2.63 -10.29
C SER A 389 -12.56 3.51 -11.02
N ASN A 390 -11.96 4.49 -10.34
CA ASN A 390 -10.95 5.37 -10.94
C ASN A 390 -9.52 4.83 -10.86
N ASP A 391 -9.30 3.71 -10.15
CA ASP A 391 -7.98 3.14 -9.95
C ASP A 391 -7.43 2.50 -11.24
N VAL A 392 -6.13 2.70 -11.48
CA VAL A 392 -5.42 2.06 -12.60
C VAL A 392 -5.60 0.55 -12.61
N SER A 393 -5.68 -0.10 -11.45
CA SER A 393 -5.82 -1.55 -11.34
C SER A 393 -7.19 -2.03 -11.85
N MET A 394 -8.27 -1.31 -11.53
CA MET A 394 -9.61 -1.62 -12.03
C MET A 394 -9.71 -1.41 -13.53
N ARG A 395 -9.14 -0.31 -14.03
CA ARG A 395 -9.09 -0.04 -15.48
C ARG A 395 -8.35 -1.12 -16.24
N VAL A 396 -7.21 -1.60 -15.74
CA VAL A 396 -6.48 -2.72 -16.37
C VAL A 396 -7.34 -3.98 -16.45
N ILE A 397 -8.05 -4.32 -15.37
CA ILE A 397 -8.89 -5.53 -15.34
C ILE A 397 -10.06 -5.43 -16.34
N LEU A 398 -10.67 -4.26 -16.46
CA LEU A 398 -11.85 -4.05 -17.30
C LEU A 398 -11.52 -3.76 -18.77
N GLU A 399 -10.47 -2.98 -19.04
CA GLU A 399 -10.18 -2.42 -20.37
C GLU A 399 -9.07 -3.17 -21.11
N ASP A 400 -8.05 -3.68 -20.40
CA ASP A 400 -6.80 -4.15 -21.03
C ASP A 400 -6.69 -5.68 -21.19
N ILE A 401 -7.58 -6.43 -20.51
CA ILE A 401 -7.52 -7.90 -20.43
C ILE A 401 -8.87 -8.48 -20.83
N ASP A 402 -8.86 -9.27 -21.91
CA ASP A 402 -10.00 -10.11 -22.28
C ASP A 402 -9.90 -11.47 -21.57
N TRP A 403 -10.69 -11.60 -20.50
CA TRP A 403 -10.71 -12.77 -19.60
C TRP A 403 -11.23 -14.04 -20.28
N LYS A 404 -12.04 -13.92 -21.33
CA LYS A 404 -12.57 -15.08 -22.08
C LYS A 404 -11.44 -15.87 -22.75
N ASN A 405 -10.37 -15.20 -23.18
CA ASN A 405 -9.18 -15.86 -23.73
C ASN A 405 -8.46 -16.76 -22.72
N TYR A 406 -8.68 -16.52 -21.43
CA TYR A 406 -8.16 -17.32 -20.33
C TYR A 406 -9.17 -18.36 -19.81
N GLY A 407 -10.36 -18.45 -20.42
CA GLY A 407 -11.43 -19.35 -19.97
C GLY A 407 -12.07 -18.89 -18.66
N LEU A 408 -12.06 -17.57 -18.40
CA LEU A 408 -12.59 -16.96 -17.19
C LEU A 408 -13.74 -16.01 -17.54
N ASP A 409 -14.79 -16.05 -16.73
CA ASP A 409 -15.92 -15.11 -16.79
C ASP A 409 -16.04 -14.32 -15.48
N LEU A 410 -15.80 -13.02 -15.56
CA LEU A 410 -15.88 -12.10 -14.43
C LEU A 410 -17.26 -12.05 -13.76
N LYS A 411 -18.33 -12.45 -14.47
CA LYS A 411 -19.72 -12.37 -13.99
C LYS A 411 -20.18 -13.61 -13.25
N SER A 412 -19.58 -14.76 -13.51
CA SER A 412 -19.96 -16.04 -12.90
C SER A 412 -18.90 -16.59 -11.96
N ASP A 413 -17.62 -16.40 -12.29
CA ASP A 413 -16.57 -17.15 -11.64
C ASP A 413 -16.22 -16.56 -10.27
N PRO A 414 -15.93 -17.40 -9.26
CA PRO A 414 -15.51 -16.98 -7.93
C PRO A 414 -14.06 -16.48 -7.97
N LEU A 415 -13.85 -15.28 -8.51
CA LEU A 415 -12.55 -14.66 -8.72
C LEU A 415 -12.25 -13.59 -7.67
N LEU A 416 -11.00 -13.57 -7.22
CA LEU A 416 -10.43 -12.53 -6.37
C LEU A 416 -9.16 -11.99 -7.03
N PHE A 417 -9.14 -10.70 -7.34
CA PHE A 417 -7.96 -10.02 -7.83
C PHE A 417 -7.20 -9.36 -6.69
N PHE A 418 -5.89 -9.43 -6.72
CA PHE A 418 -5.00 -8.75 -5.80
C PHE A 418 -3.97 -7.96 -6.61
N VAL A 419 -3.81 -6.67 -6.30
CA VAL A 419 -2.78 -5.82 -6.89
C VAL A 419 -2.11 -5.01 -5.78
N HIS A 420 -0.79 -5.12 -5.68
CA HIS A 420 0.03 -4.32 -4.80
C HIS A 420 1.09 -3.55 -5.59
N ILE A 421 1.21 -2.25 -5.31
CA ILE A 421 2.23 -1.37 -5.87
C ILE A 421 3.15 -0.91 -4.74
N ALA A 422 4.39 -1.38 -4.73
CA ALA A 422 5.45 -0.91 -3.86
C ALA A 422 6.29 0.13 -4.60
N ALA A 423 6.31 1.37 -4.15
CA ALA A 423 7.04 2.46 -4.81
C ALA A 423 7.68 3.43 -3.80
N THR A 424 8.80 4.05 -4.18
CA THR A 424 9.41 5.14 -3.39
C THR A 424 8.47 6.32 -3.26
N LYS A 425 7.66 6.55 -4.29
CA LYS A 425 6.54 7.49 -4.30
C LYS A 425 5.40 6.80 -5.05
N VAL A 426 4.20 6.80 -4.51
CA VAL A 426 3.01 6.30 -5.23
C VAL A 426 2.29 7.51 -5.85
N PRO A 427 1.88 7.48 -7.13
CA PRO A 427 1.22 8.61 -7.77
C PRO A 427 -0.26 8.65 -7.39
N PHE A 428 -0.57 8.98 -6.13
CA PHE A 428 -1.95 9.20 -5.70
C PHE A 428 -2.52 10.47 -6.35
N LYS A 429 -3.79 10.41 -6.79
CA LYS A 429 -4.50 11.61 -7.29
C LYS A 429 -5.02 12.50 -6.16
N THR A 430 -5.42 11.90 -5.03
CA THR A 430 -5.93 12.61 -3.85
C THR A 430 -4.93 12.51 -2.70
N ALA A 431 -4.86 13.55 -1.86
CA ALA A 431 -4.02 13.53 -0.66
C ALA A 431 -4.49 12.47 0.38
N GLY A 432 -5.76 12.05 0.30
CA GLY A 432 -6.33 10.97 1.10
C GLY A 432 -5.85 9.56 0.74
N LYS A 433 -5.00 9.39 -0.30
CA LYS A 433 -4.46 8.10 -0.77
C LYS A 433 -5.54 7.08 -1.15
N GLU A 434 -6.47 7.45 -2.01
CA GLU A 434 -7.65 6.60 -2.30
C GLU A 434 -7.45 5.67 -3.47
N TYR A 435 -6.80 6.16 -4.52
CA TYR A 435 -6.53 5.40 -5.72
C TYR A 435 -5.24 5.88 -6.38
N VAL A 436 -4.65 4.98 -7.18
CA VAL A 436 -3.42 5.24 -7.91
C VAL A 436 -3.75 5.81 -9.29
N ALA A 437 -3.06 6.88 -9.67
CA ALA A 437 -3.23 7.53 -10.96
C ALA A 437 -2.89 6.58 -12.12
N ASP A 438 -3.61 6.76 -13.23
CA ASP A 438 -3.38 6.04 -14.48
C ASP A 438 -2.10 6.54 -15.16
N ARG A 439 -0.98 5.86 -14.90
CA ARG A 439 0.33 6.08 -15.53
C ARG A 439 0.65 4.88 -16.39
N GLU A 440 1.08 5.11 -17.63
CA GLU A 440 1.26 4.03 -18.62
C GLU A 440 2.29 2.99 -18.16
N GLU A 441 3.37 3.39 -17.51
CA GLU A 441 4.40 2.48 -16.99
C GLU A 441 3.84 1.55 -15.91
N ILE A 442 2.99 2.08 -15.03
CA ILE A 442 2.33 1.31 -13.96
C ILE A 442 1.24 0.42 -14.55
N ARG A 443 0.37 0.98 -15.41
CA ARG A 443 -0.70 0.26 -16.12
C ARG A 443 -0.14 -0.95 -16.86
N ARG A 444 0.97 -0.77 -17.58
CA ARG A 444 1.67 -1.83 -18.31
C ARG A 444 2.14 -2.95 -17.40
N GLU A 445 2.80 -2.66 -16.28
CA GLU A 445 3.30 -3.72 -15.38
C GLU A 445 2.18 -4.46 -14.65
N ILE A 446 1.11 -3.77 -14.25
CA ILE A 446 -0.09 -4.43 -13.70
C ILE A 446 -0.71 -5.36 -14.74
N ARG A 447 -0.87 -4.90 -15.99
CA ARG A 447 -1.41 -5.69 -17.10
C ARG A 447 -0.57 -6.95 -17.34
N LEU A 448 0.76 -6.84 -17.33
CA LEU A 448 1.65 -7.98 -17.52
C LEU A 448 1.58 -8.97 -16.35
N GLY A 449 1.55 -8.48 -15.10
CA GLY A 449 1.43 -9.33 -13.90
C GLY A 449 0.12 -10.13 -13.87
N LEU A 450 -1.01 -9.45 -14.11
CA LEU A 450 -2.31 -10.11 -14.16
C LEU A 450 -2.41 -11.14 -15.31
N ARG A 451 -1.85 -10.85 -16.48
CA ARG A 451 -1.80 -11.81 -17.60
C ARG A 451 -0.98 -13.05 -17.26
N GLU A 452 0.10 -12.89 -16.51
CA GLU A 452 0.92 -14.01 -16.05
C GLU A 452 0.12 -14.92 -15.11
N CYS A 453 -0.55 -14.34 -14.10
CA CYS A 453 -1.44 -15.06 -13.20
C CYS A 453 -2.61 -15.74 -13.96
N ALA A 454 -3.19 -15.07 -14.95
CA ALA A 454 -4.31 -15.62 -15.73
C ALA A 454 -3.90 -16.83 -16.58
N ARG A 455 -2.68 -16.86 -17.13
CA ARG A 455 -2.14 -18.04 -17.85
C ARG A 455 -1.95 -19.23 -16.91
N GLU A 456 -1.43 -18.97 -15.72
CA GLU A 456 -1.25 -20.01 -14.70
C GLU A 456 -2.59 -20.60 -14.27
N LEU A 457 -3.57 -19.74 -13.99
CA LEU A 457 -4.93 -20.17 -13.62
C LEU A 457 -5.61 -20.94 -14.75
N LYS A 458 -5.43 -20.53 -16.02
CA LYS A 458 -5.95 -21.28 -17.18
C LYS A 458 -5.40 -22.70 -17.23
N SER A 459 -4.10 -22.88 -16.97
CA SER A 459 -3.47 -24.20 -16.93
C SER A 459 -4.09 -25.08 -15.85
N TYR A 460 -4.32 -24.51 -14.66
CA TYR A 460 -5.00 -25.19 -13.56
C TYR A 460 -6.45 -25.59 -13.92
N LEU A 461 -7.25 -24.66 -14.44
CA LEU A 461 -8.64 -24.92 -14.84
C LEU A 461 -8.75 -25.98 -15.94
N SER A 462 -7.83 -25.95 -16.92
CA SER A 462 -7.77 -26.96 -17.98
C SER A 462 -7.52 -28.36 -17.41
N LYS A 463 -6.58 -28.50 -16.46
CA LYS A 463 -6.31 -29.78 -15.79
C LYS A 463 -7.51 -30.26 -14.98
N LYS A 464 -8.16 -29.36 -14.26
CA LYS A 464 -9.37 -29.66 -13.49
C LYS A 464 -10.52 -30.13 -14.38
N ALA A 465 -10.77 -29.43 -15.49
CA ALA A 465 -11.79 -29.81 -16.45
C ALA A 465 -11.51 -31.18 -17.08
N GLN A 466 -10.24 -31.47 -17.41
CA GLN A 466 -9.83 -32.76 -17.94
C GLN A 466 -10.04 -33.89 -16.91
N GLN A 467 -9.71 -33.67 -15.64
CA GLN A 467 -9.94 -34.64 -14.56
C GLN A 467 -11.44 -34.93 -14.37
N ILE A 468 -12.29 -33.89 -14.37
CA ILE A 468 -13.74 -34.04 -14.27
C ILE A 468 -14.28 -34.83 -15.46
N HIS A 469 -13.84 -34.50 -16.68
CA HIS A 469 -14.28 -35.20 -17.89
C HIS A 469 -13.85 -36.68 -17.88
N HIS A 470 -12.62 -36.97 -17.45
CA HIS A 470 -12.13 -38.35 -17.28
C HIS A 470 -12.94 -39.13 -16.23
N ALA A 471 -13.25 -38.51 -15.09
CA ALA A 471 -14.08 -39.12 -14.06
C ALA A 471 -15.48 -39.44 -14.57
N GLN A 472 -16.14 -38.50 -15.25
CA GLN A 472 -17.45 -38.69 -15.87
C GLN A 472 -17.42 -39.77 -16.95
N ARG A 473 -16.37 -39.81 -17.77
CA ARG A 473 -16.19 -40.85 -18.80
C ARG A 473 -16.02 -42.23 -18.15
N LYS A 474 -15.24 -42.33 -17.08
CA LYS A 474 -15.02 -43.55 -16.32
C LYS A 474 -16.31 -44.07 -15.70
N GLU A 475 -17.10 -43.17 -15.10
CA GLU A 475 -18.42 -43.50 -14.54
C GLU A 475 -19.38 -44.02 -15.61
N LYS A 476 -19.54 -43.28 -16.71
CA LYS A 476 -20.38 -43.71 -17.85
C LYS A 476 -19.92 -45.05 -18.40
N MET A 477 -18.62 -45.25 -18.58
CA MET A 477 -18.06 -46.49 -19.11
C MET A 477 -18.29 -47.68 -18.16
N SER A 478 -18.23 -47.47 -16.84
CA SER A 478 -18.58 -48.50 -15.85
C SER A 478 -20.05 -48.93 -15.95
N VAL A 479 -20.96 -47.98 -16.14
CA VAL A 479 -22.39 -48.27 -16.37
C VAL A 479 -22.60 -49.08 -17.65
N TYR A 480 -22.03 -48.64 -18.77
CA TYR A 480 -22.14 -49.35 -20.06
C TYR A 480 -21.53 -50.76 -19.99
N LEU A 481 -20.34 -50.91 -19.40
CA LEU A 481 -19.67 -52.21 -19.28
C LEU A 481 -20.44 -53.17 -18.38
N THR A 482 -21.09 -52.67 -17.31
CA THR A 482 -21.96 -53.49 -16.46
C THR A 482 -23.18 -53.99 -17.23
N LEU A 483 -23.81 -53.13 -18.03
CA LEU A 483 -24.94 -53.52 -18.87
C LEU A 483 -24.51 -54.53 -19.94
N LEU A 484 -23.41 -54.27 -20.64
CA LEU A 484 -22.88 -55.18 -21.65
C LEU A 484 -22.59 -56.55 -21.05
N ALA A 485 -21.85 -56.62 -19.93
CA ALA A 485 -21.57 -57.89 -19.26
C ALA A 485 -22.84 -58.66 -18.88
N LYS A 486 -23.89 -57.96 -18.40
CA LYS A 486 -25.18 -58.58 -18.09
C LYS A 486 -25.84 -59.20 -19.33
N TYR A 487 -25.93 -58.45 -20.42
CA TYR A 487 -26.58 -58.94 -21.64
C TYR A 487 -25.77 -60.01 -22.36
N THR A 488 -24.44 -59.87 -22.45
CA THR A 488 -23.58 -60.85 -23.11
C THR A 488 -23.50 -62.16 -22.34
N SER A 489 -23.39 -62.12 -21.01
CA SER A 489 -23.42 -63.34 -20.18
C SER A 489 -24.77 -64.06 -20.30
N ALA A 490 -25.88 -63.31 -20.34
CA ALA A 490 -27.21 -63.88 -20.54
C ALA A 490 -27.39 -64.52 -21.94
N LEU A 491 -26.91 -63.87 -23.00
CA LEU A 491 -26.96 -64.39 -24.38
C LEU A 491 -26.07 -65.61 -24.60
N ALA A 492 -24.92 -65.65 -23.92
CA ALA A 492 -23.96 -66.74 -24.03
C ALA A 492 -24.20 -67.87 -23.00
N GLU A 493 -25.23 -67.77 -22.16
CA GLU A 493 -25.54 -68.72 -21.07
C GLU A 493 -24.35 -68.98 -20.12
N THR A 494 -23.57 -67.93 -19.85
CA THR A 494 -22.38 -68.00 -18.97
C THR A 494 -22.59 -67.22 -17.67
N GLU A 495 -21.79 -67.52 -16.64
CA GLU A 495 -21.82 -66.76 -15.39
C GLU A 495 -21.54 -65.27 -15.61
N LEU A 496 -22.22 -64.44 -14.82
CA LEU A 496 -22.07 -62.99 -14.89
C LEU A 496 -20.64 -62.60 -14.52
N ILE A 497 -19.98 -61.86 -15.41
CA ILE A 497 -18.63 -61.34 -15.15
C ILE A 497 -18.67 -60.43 -13.90
N PRO A 498 -17.86 -60.72 -12.85
CA PRO A 498 -17.85 -59.91 -11.64
C PRO A 498 -17.44 -58.45 -11.90
N LYS A 499 -18.12 -57.50 -11.25
CA LYS A 499 -17.83 -56.05 -11.33
C LYS A 499 -16.37 -55.70 -11.00
N THR A 500 -15.70 -56.50 -10.18
CA THR A 500 -14.28 -56.32 -9.81
C THR A 500 -13.35 -56.50 -11.02
N LYS A 501 -13.61 -57.48 -11.90
CA LYS A 501 -12.85 -57.69 -13.13
C LYS A 501 -13.10 -56.58 -14.16
N LEU A 502 -14.34 -56.08 -14.24
CA LEU A 502 -14.73 -54.98 -15.14
C LEU A 502 -14.05 -53.66 -14.72
N ASN A 503 -14.07 -53.33 -13.43
CA ASN A 503 -13.38 -52.15 -12.91
C ASN A 503 -11.85 -52.24 -13.07
N ALA A 504 -11.28 -53.43 -12.97
CA ALA A 504 -9.86 -53.65 -13.25
C ALA A 504 -9.49 -53.34 -14.70
N LEU A 505 -10.33 -53.71 -15.68
CA LEU A 505 -10.12 -53.38 -17.11
C LEU A 505 -10.15 -51.88 -17.39
N ILE A 506 -11.07 -51.16 -16.74
CA ILE A 506 -11.18 -49.70 -16.86
C ILE A 506 -9.94 -49.01 -16.27
N ASN A 507 -9.40 -49.52 -15.16
CA ASN A 507 -8.20 -48.98 -14.54
C ASN A 507 -6.92 -49.36 -15.30
N LYS A 508 -6.84 -50.56 -15.90
CA LYS A 508 -5.63 -51.05 -16.60
C LYS A 508 -5.32 -50.25 -17.87
N LYS A 509 -6.35 -49.76 -18.56
CA LYS A 509 -6.20 -48.83 -19.70
C LYS A 509 -5.99 -47.37 -19.32
N GLY A 510 -6.14 -47.01 -18.04
CA GLY A 510 -5.95 -45.63 -17.55
C GLY A 510 -4.53 -45.29 -17.14
N ILE A 511 -3.59 -46.25 -17.17
CA ILE A 511 -2.19 -46.08 -16.76
C ILE A 511 -1.26 -45.87 -17.99
N GLU A 512 -1.75 -46.10 -19.20
CA GLU A 512 -0.93 -45.97 -20.43
C GLU A 512 -1.00 -44.58 -21.09
N ASP A 513 -1.79 -43.63 -20.55
CA ASP A 513 -1.97 -42.26 -21.08
C ASP A 513 -1.59 -41.16 -20.05
N GLU A 514 -0.60 -41.40 -19.18
CA GLU A 514 0.14 -40.35 -18.44
C GLU A 514 1.43 -39.97 -19.18
#